data_AF-A0A371P796-F1
#
_entry.id   AF-A0A371P796-F1
#
_cell.length_a   1.000
_cell.length_b   1.000
_cell.length_c   1.000
_cell.angle_alpha   90.00
_cell.angle_beta   90.00
_cell.angle_gamma   90.00
#
_symmetry.space_group_name_H-M   'P 1'
#
loop_
_entity.id
_entity.type
_entity.pdbx_description
1 polymer ?
#
loop_
_entity_poly.entity_id
_entity_poly.type
_entity_poly.pdbx_seq_one_letter_code
_entity_poly.pdbx_strand_id
1 'polypeptide(L)'
;MDTLILLIPGLIVFIIFLLVYGTQAKPKNGILFGLKLTEAALQDERIAALQNQFRQAYRWYAVAALLGLAPLLWLGSYFSLSFIYFFLWIAGVIYTSTVPFKGIHHKAVALKRDEGWFVGKKRYITVEKDINRLAAMKPWSPYWFALPAVLSIPLIALSISHDNPLLRLTGFASLVMTGVLLLLSLSFTHGKPRAYSRNPVATNAIHHAARRYWSIFWLLLAVFEVFNAFIAYNVLSEGTMIHINLWMGGIAMVSLVPLLGIYYVHNRVKELEYRFGSTDGKGYYAEDDDLHWRHGLSYYNPQNKSVMVPKRVGTGSTVNLATKGGKRIYYGSFIFAALVILPVTFMMIRADSSPPELRISDQGTVSIKNTEYAYSFELDDIKELTLEDAVPTGFRTNGIATSAFARGNFKLAELGPAKLYIFKKTPPYIMMKLDDLVVIYNDEEPVKTRALYAELKKQTGL
;
A
#
# COMPACT_ATOMS: atom_id res chain seq x y z
N MET A 1 3.39 2.94 23.78
CA MET A 1 3.63 1.48 23.74
C MET A 1 3.30 0.94 22.36
N ASP A 2 2.10 1.20 21.85
CA ASP A 2 1.65 0.77 20.50
C ASP A 2 2.58 1.20 19.36
N THR A 3 3.07 2.43 19.40
CA THR A 3 4.05 2.92 18.43
C THR A 3 5.30 2.05 18.37
N LEU A 4 5.78 1.55 19.52
CA LEU A 4 6.95 0.66 19.58
C LEU A 4 6.65 -0.72 19.01
N ILE A 5 5.43 -1.23 19.22
CA ILE A 5 4.98 -2.53 18.70
C ILE A 5 5.03 -2.57 17.17
N LEU A 6 4.82 -1.44 16.49
CA LEU A 6 4.91 -1.34 15.03
C LEU A 6 6.28 -0.85 14.56
N LEU A 7 6.92 0.09 15.27
CA LEU A 7 8.23 0.61 14.89
C LEU A 7 9.34 -0.43 14.97
N ILE A 8 9.37 -1.28 16.00
CA ILE A 8 10.43 -2.29 16.15
C ILE A 8 10.42 -3.28 14.98
N PRO A 9 9.29 -3.93 14.65
CA PRO A 9 9.20 -4.74 13.43
C PRO A 9 9.49 -3.94 12.15
N GLY A 10 9.05 -2.68 12.06
CA GLY A 10 9.36 -1.80 10.94
C GLY A 10 10.86 -1.59 10.73
N LEU A 11 11.59 -1.32 11.81
CA LEU A 11 13.05 -1.19 11.80
C LEU A 11 13.74 -2.50 11.44
N ILE A 12 13.24 -3.65 11.92
CA ILE A 12 13.75 -4.96 11.53
C ILE A 12 13.58 -5.17 10.02
N VAL A 13 12.39 -4.92 9.47
CA VAL A 13 12.13 -5.00 8.02
C VAL A 13 13.06 -4.07 7.26
N PHE A 14 13.18 -2.81 7.69
CA PHE A 14 14.10 -1.83 7.11
C PHE A 14 15.54 -2.36 7.05
N ILE A 15 16.09 -2.83 8.18
CA ILE A 15 17.45 -3.36 8.28
C ILE A 15 17.64 -4.57 7.36
N ILE A 16 16.69 -5.50 7.32
CA ILE A 16 16.74 -6.67 6.43
C ILE A 16 16.87 -6.24 4.97
N PHE A 17 16.02 -5.31 4.51
CA PHE A 17 16.07 -4.83 3.13
C PHE A 17 17.38 -4.11 2.82
N LEU A 18 17.90 -3.31 3.77
CA LEU A 18 19.19 -2.66 3.63
C LEU A 18 20.34 -3.65 3.46
N LEU A 19 20.36 -4.71 4.27
CA LEU A 19 21.40 -5.75 4.18
C LEU A 19 21.30 -6.54 2.87
N VAL A 20 20.08 -6.89 2.46
CA VAL A 20 19.83 -7.67 1.24
C VAL A 20 20.26 -6.91 -0.01
N TYR A 21 19.83 -5.66 -0.19
CA TYR A 21 20.12 -4.92 -1.43
C TYR A 21 21.34 -4.00 -1.33
N GLY A 22 21.63 -3.41 -0.17
CA GLY A 22 22.76 -2.49 0.00
C GLY A 22 24.12 -3.16 -0.18
N THR A 23 24.20 -4.48 -0.02
CA THR A 23 25.42 -5.27 -0.23
C THR A 23 25.67 -5.66 -1.69
N GLN A 24 24.70 -5.45 -2.59
CA GLN A 24 24.78 -5.88 -3.99
C GLN A 24 25.72 -5.04 -4.86
N ALA A 25 26.36 -4.01 -4.29
CA ALA A 25 27.44 -3.28 -4.92
C ALA A 25 28.73 -4.12 -5.04
N LYS A 26 28.87 -5.20 -4.26
CA LYS A 26 30.07 -6.04 -4.24
C LYS A 26 29.89 -7.23 -5.19
N PRO A 27 30.86 -7.51 -6.07
CA PRO A 27 30.80 -8.68 -6.93
C PRO A 27 30.88 -9.96 -6.10
N LYS A 28 30.13 -10.99 -6.50
CA LYS A 28 30.14 -12.31 -5.86
C LYS A 28 30.16 -13.39 -6.95
N ASN A 29 31.17 -14.25 -6.95
CA ASN A 29 31.35 -15.33 -7.94
C ASN A 29 31.29 -14.83 -9.39
N GLY A 30 31.94 -13.71 -9.70
CA GLY A 30 31.91 -13.10 -11.03
C GLY A 30 30.58 -12.44 -11.42
N ILE A 31 29.61 -12.36 -10.50
CA ILE A 31 28.31 -11.73 -10.71
C ILE A 31 28.27 -10.36 -10.04
N LEU A 32 27.91 -9.33 -10.81
CA LEU A 32 27.66 -7.98 -10.32
C LEU A 32 26.41 -7.40 -10.97
N PHE A 33 25.53 -6.79 -10.17
CA PHE A 33 24.21 -6.31 -10.62
C PHE A 33 23.41 -7.35 -11.40
N GLY A 34 23.54 -8.63 -11.04
CA GLY A 34 22.84 -9.73 -11.72
C GLY A 34 23.42 -10.12 -13.08
N LEU A 35 24.58 -9.60 -13.48
CA LEU A 35 25.28 -9.95 -14.72
C LEU A 35 26.55 -10.73 -14.41
N LYS A 36 26.83 -11.77 -15.20
CA LYS A 36 28.16 -12.40 -15.22
C LYS A 36 29.10 -11.48 -15.99
N LEU A 37 30.22 -11.10 -15.40
CA LEU A 37 31.21 -10.23 -16.01
C LEU A 37 32.55 -10.95 -16.09
N THR A 38 33.36 -10.60 -17.08
CA THR A 38 34.75 -11.04 -17.17
C THR A 38 35.58 -10.38 -16.06
N GLU A 39 36.72 -10.97 -15.70
CA GLU A 39 37.61 -10.38 -14.69
C GLU A 39 38.09 -8.98 -15.09
N ALA A 40 38.41 -8.78 -16.37
CA ALA A 40 38.77 -7.48 -16.92
C ALA A 40 37.64 -6.44 -16.75
N ALA A 41 36.38 -6.83 -16.98
CA ALA A 41 35.24 -5.94 -16.80
C ALA A 41 35.05 -5.55 -15.33
N LEU A 42 35.31 -6.46 -14.38
CA LEU A 42 35.19 -6.16 -12.94
C LEU A 42 36.23 -5.14 -12.45
N GLN A 43 37.34 -4.97 -13.17
CA GLN A 43 38.38 -4.00 -12.87
C GLN A 43 38.20 -2.66 -13.62
N ASP A 44 37.24 -2.57 -14.55
CA ASP A 44 37.01 -1.37 -15.36
C ASP A 44 36.44 -0.21 -14.50
N GLU A 45 36.99 0.99 -14.68
CA GLU A 45 36.61 2.19 -13.93
C GLU A 45 35.12 2.55 -14.09
N ARG A 46 34.51 2.23 -15.24
CA ARG A 46 33.09 2.50 -15.50
C ARG A 46 32.20 1.58 -14.68
N ILE A 47 32.63 0.35 -14.39
CA ILE A 47 31.94 -0.55 -13.46
C ILE A 47 32.09 -0.03 -12.02
N ALA A 48 33.27 0.45 -11.64
CA ALA A 48 33.48 1.08 -10.33
C ALA A 48 32.58 2.32 -10.14
N ALA A 49 32.41 3.13 -11.19
CA ALA A 49 31.48 4.27 -11.20
C ALA A 49 30.02 3.82 -10.98
N LEU A 50 29.58 2.72 -11.61
CA LEU A 50 28.24 2.17 -11.40
C LEU A 50 28.04 1.65 -9.96
N GLN A 51 29.07 1.06 -9.34
CA GLN A 51 29.04 0.68 -7.92
C GLN A 51 28.87 1.90 -7.00
N ASN A 52 29.57 3.00 -7.28
CA ASN A 52 29.41 4.25 -6.53
C ASN A 52 28.02 4.85 -6.70
N GLN A 53 27.50 4.91 -7.93
CA GLN A 53 26.14 5.38 -8.20
C GLN A 53 25.10 4.53 -7.47
N PHE A 54 25.26 3.20 -7.46
CA PHE A 54 24.38 2.30 -6.72
C PHE A 54 24.41 2.59 -5.22
N ARG A 55 25.61 2.69 -4.62
CA ARG A 55 25.77 3.00 -3.19
C ARG A 55 25.10 4.31 -2.82
N GLN A 56 25.25 5.36 -3.63
CA GLN A 56 24.63 6.66 -3.40
C GLN A 56 23.11 6.60 -3.53
N ALA A 57 22.59 6.00 -4.60
CA ALA A 57 21.15 5.84 -4.80
C ALA A 57 20.51 5.02 -3.66
N TYR A 58 21.20 3.99 -3.19
CA TYR A 58 20.72 3.15 -2.11
C TYR A 58 20.79 3.84 -0.74
N ARG A 59 21.76 4.73 -0.50
CA ARG A 59 21.78 5.60 0.69
C ARG A 59 20.57 6.54 0.72
N TRP A 60 20.25 7.20 -0.39
CA TRP A 60 19.07 8.06 -0.46
C TRP A 60 17.77 7.28 -0.30
N TYR A 61 17.70 6.09 -0.90
CA TYR A 61 16.60 5.17 -0.66
C TYR A 61 16.47 4.80 0.84
N ALA A 62 17.58 4.46 1.50
CA ALA A 62 17.60 4.11 2.92
C ALA A 62 17.06 5.26 3.79
N VAL A 63 17.50 6.49 3.53
CA VAL A 63 17.00 7.68 4.23
C VAL A 63 15.50 7.85 3.99
N ALA A 64 15.04 7.76 2.74
CA ALA A 64 13.63 7.89 2.42
C ALA A 64 12.75 6.81 3.07
N ALA A 65 13.20 5.55 3.06
CA ALA A 65 12.50 4.44 3.70
C ALA A 65 12.42 4.60 5.22
N LEU A 66 13.50 5.07 5.86
CA LEU A 66 13.55 5.35 7.29
C LEU A 66 12.64 6.53 7.67
N LEU A 67 12.69 7.64 6.92
CA LEU A 67 11.78 8.76 7.11
C LEU A 67 10.32 8.34 6.89
N GLY A 68 10.08 7.36 6.03
CA GLY A 68 8.77 6.72 5.87
C GLY A 68 8.26 6.00 7.12
N LEU A 69 9.07 5.74 8.15
CA LEU A 69 8.54 5.23 9.43
C LEU A 69 8.05 6.36 10.35
N ALA A 70 8.47 7.60 10.11
CA ALA A 70 8.14 8.72 10.99
C ALA A 70 6.62 8.90 11.19
N PRO A 71 5.73 8.76 10.17
CA PRO A 71 4.28 8.88 10.33
C PRO A 71 3.68 8.05 11.46
N LEU A 72 4.27 6.88 11.78
CA LEU A 72 3.82 6.05 12.90
C LEU A 72 3.94 6.76 14.27
N LEU A 73 4.88 7.69 14.43
CA LEU A 73 5.05 8.46 15.66
C LEU A 73 3.84 9.36 15.96
N TRP A 74 3.24 9.95 14.92
CA TRP A 74 2.07 10.82 15.06
C TRP A 74 0.75 10.05 15.01
N LEU A 75 0.71 8.92 14.30
CA LEU A 75 -0.48 8.07 14.23
C LEU A 75 -0.69 7.21 15.48
N GLY A 76 0.22 7.24 16.46
CA GLY A 76 0.17 6.37 17.65
C GLY A 76 -1.11 6.47 18.48
N SER A 77 -1.83 7.60 18.41
CA SER A 77 -3.14 7.78 19.05
C SER A 77 -4.28 7.03 18.34
N TYR A 78 -4.08 6.65 17.07
CA TYR A 78 -5.05 5.95 16.23
C TYR A 78 -4.47 4.61 15.78
N PHE A 79 -4.71 3.57 16.57
CA PHE A 79 -4.07 2.27 16.34
C PHE A 79 -4.42 1.66 14.97
N SER A 80 -5.69 1.69 14.56
CA SER A 80 -6.10 1.17 13.24
C SER A 80 -5.39 1.89 12.08
N LEU A 81 -5.28 3.22 12.13
CA LEU A 81 -4.57 4.00 11.11
C LEU A 81 -3.07 3.70 11.10
N SER A 82 -2.44 3.61 12.28
CA SER A 82 -1.04 3.19 12.41
C SER A 82 -0.81 1.80 11.81
N PHE A 83 -1.72 0.86 12.06
CA PHE A 83 -1.65 -0.51 11.57
C PHE A 83 -1.76 -0.57 10.04
N ILE A 84 -2.72 0.16 9.45
CA ILE A 84 -2.87 0.28 7.99
C ILE A 84 -1.61 0.87 7.37
N TYR A 85 -1.14 1.99 7.92
CA TYR A 85 0.05 2.67 7.43
C TYR A 85 1.28 1.76 7.47
N PHE A 86 1.45 1.01 8.55
CA PHE A 86 2.55 0.06 8.71
C PHE A 86 2.62 -0.96 7.58
N PHE A 87 1.50 -1.59 7.21
CA PHE A 87 1.49 -2.55 6.09
C PHE A 87 1.66 -1.89 4.72
N LEU A 88 1.11 -0.68 4.52
CA LEU A 88 1.36 0.10 3.31
C LEU A 88 2.85 0.47 3.17
N TRP A 89 3.49 0.84 4.28
CA TRP A 89 4.92 1.13 4.32
C TRP A 89 5.75 -0.12 4.01
N ILE A 90 5.42 -1.29 4.60
CA ILE A 90 6.09 -2.56 4.27
C ILE A 90 5.95 -2.89 2.78
N ALA A 91 4.73 -2.83 2.23
CA ALA A 91 4.49 -3.08 0.81
C ALA A 91 5.29 -2.10 -0.07
N GLY A 92 5.33 -0.83 0.32
CA GLY A 92 6.14 0.21 -0.29
C GLY A 92 7.63 -0.13 -0.29
N VAL A 93 8.20 -0.51 0.85
CA VAL A 93 9.62 -0.91 1.00
C VAL A 93 9.95 -2.13 0.17
N ILE A 94 9.13 -3.19 0.24
CA ILE A 94 9.31 -4.42 -0.56
C ILE A 94 9.42 -4.07 -2.03
N TYR A 95 8.51 -3.23 -2.54
CA TYR A 95 8.52 -2.85 -3.95
C TYR A 95 9.70 -1.94 -4.32
N THR A 96 9.86 -0.83 -3.60
CA THR A 96 10.77 0.26 -3.93
C THR A 96 12.24 -0.08 -3.69
N SER A 97 12.54 -1.03 -2.79
CA SER A 97 13.91 -1.51 -2.53
C SER A 97 14.63 -2.04 -3.78
N THR A 98 13.87 -2.52 -4.75
CA THR A 98 14.42 -3.03 -6.02
C THR A 98 14.75 -1.93 -7.02
N VAL A 99 14.22 -0.72 -6.87
CA VAL A 99 14.30 0.35 -7.88
C VAL A 99 15.75 0.81 -8.13
N PRO A 100 16.58 1.11 -7.10
CA PRO A 100 17.98 1.47 -7.32
C PRO A 100 18.77 0.37 -8.04
N PHE A 101 18.53 -0.91 -7.67
CA PHE A 101 19.18 -2.06 -8.29
C PHE A 101 18.82 -2.16 -9.76
N LYS A 102 17.51 -2.10 -10.08
CA LYS A 102 17.04 -2.16 -11.47
C LYS A 102 17.67 -1.03 -12.28
N GLY A 103 17.71 0.21 -11.76
CA GLY A 103 18.32 1.33 -12.47
C GLY A 103 19.78 1.08 -12.88
N ILE A 104 20.58 0.55 -11.97
CA ILE A 104 22.01 0.27 -12.20
C ILE A 104 22.21 -0.98 -13.06
N HIS A 105 21.41 -2.03 -12.86
CA HIS A 105 21.44 -3.24 -13.69
C HIS A 105 21.35 -2.92 -15.19
N HIS A 106 20.41 -2.07 -15.61
CA HIS A 106 20.26 -1.77 -17.04
C HIS A 106 21.42 -0.94 -17.61
N LYS A 107 22.01 -0.05 -16.80
CA LYS A 107 23.25 0.65 -17.19
C LYS A 107 24.40 -0.35 -17.37
N ALA A 108 24.51 -1.32 -16.46
CA ALA A 108 25.52 -2.37 -16.55
C ALA A 108 25.27 -3.31 -17.76
N VAL A 109 24.01 -3.62 -18.09
CA VAL A 109 23.65 -4.38 -19.31
C VAL A 109 24.09 -3.65 -20.56
N ALA A 110 23.81 -2.35 -20.64
CA ALA A 110 24.20 -1.54 -21.79
C ALA A 110 25.73 -1.51 -21.94
N LEU A 111 26.46 -1.26 -20.86
CA LEU A 111 27.93 -1.24 -20.88
C LEU A 111 28.52 -2.61 -21.26
N LYS A 112 28.05 -3.70 -20.65
CA LYS A 112 28.46 -5.06 -20.99
C LYS A 112 28.28 -5.36 -22.48
N ARG A 113 27.18 -4.88 -23.07
CA ARG A 113 26.88 -5.08 -24.48
C ARG A 113 27.81 -4.26 -25.38
N ASP A 114 27.96 -2.97 -25.08
CA ASP A 114 28.78 -2.04 -25.87
C ASP A 114 30.24 -2.52 -25.94
N GLU A 115 30.76 -3.03 -24.82
CA GLU A 115 32.15 -3.49 -24.70
C GLU A 115 32.34 -4.99 -25.02
N GLY A 116 31.26 -5.71 -25.28
CA GLY A 116 31.31 -7.12 -25.62
C GLY A 116 31.80 -8.05 -24.50
N TRP A 117 31.64 -7.66 -23.23
CA TRP A 117 32.10 -8.40 -22.03
C TRP A 117 31.25 -9.64 -21.70
N PHE A 118 31.11 -10.54 -22.66
CA PHE A 118 30.36 -11.78 -22.51
C PHE A 118 31.27 -12.92 -22.05
N VAL A 119 30.78 -13.75 -21.13
CA VAL A 119 31.54 -14.90 -20.59
C VAL A 119 31.13 -16.20 -21.30
N GLY A 120 29.83 -16.39 -21.52
CA GLY A 120 29.25 -17.58 -22.13
C GLY A 120 28.69 -17.38 -23.54
N LYS A 121 27.75 -18.28 -23.92
CA LYS A 121 27.14 -18.32 -25.25
C LYS A 121 26.40 -17.02 -25.58
N LYS A 122 26.80 -16.41 -26.70
CA LYS A 122 26.16 -15.21 -27.25
C LYS A 122 24.97 -15.60 -28.11
N ARG A 123 23.89 -14.81 -28.02
CA ARG A 123 22.73 -14.92 -28.90
C ARG A 123 22.38 -13.54 -29.44
N TYR A 124 22.10 -13.47 -30.74
CA TYR A 124 21.55 -12.26 -31.35
C TYR A 124 20.02 -12.24 -31.19
N ILE A 125 19.50 -11.12 -30.69
CA ILE A 125 18.08 -10.89 -30.45
C ILE A 125 17.61 -9.77 -31.37
N THR A 126 16.70 -10.09 -32.29
CA THR A 126 16.07 -9.10 -33.17
C THR A 126 14.96 -8.36 -32.42
N VAL A 127 14.95 -7.03 -32.50
CA VAL A 127 13.92 -6.16 -31.90
C VAL A 127 13.15 -5.34 -32.92
N GLU A 128 13.52 -5.40 -34.20
CA GLU A 128 12.93 -4.59 -35.28
C GLU A 128 11.40 -4.68 -35.34
N LYS A 129 10.82 -5.89 -35.21
CA LYS A 129 9.37 -6.08 -35.18
C LYS A 129 8.71 -5.35 -34.01
N ASP A 130 9.34 -5.39 -32.83
CA ASP A 130 8.84 -4.69 -31.64
C ASP A 130 8.94 -3.17 -31.84
N ILE A 131 10.07 -2.68 -32.37
CA ILE A 131 10.30 -1.26 -32.68
C ILE A 131 9.26 -0.74 -33.67
N ASN A 132 9.03 -1.44 -34.77
CA ASN A 132 8.04 -1.07 -35.78
C ASN A 132 6.63 -1.04 -35.19
N ARG A 133 6.28 -2.03 -34.35
CA ARG A 133 4.99 -2.03 -33.64
C ARG A 133 4.84 -0.82 -32.70
N LEU A 134 5.88 -0.46 -31.95
CA LEU A 134 5.86 0.69 -31.03
C LEU A 134 5.77 2.01 -31.80
N ALA A 135 6.53 2.15 -32.90
CA ALA A 135 6.49 3.33 -33.76
C ALA A 135 5.12 3.53 -34.43
N ALA A 136 4.42 2.44 -34.75
CA ALA A 136 3.06 2.49 -35.30
C ALA A 136 1.98 2.89 -34.28
N MET A 137 2.29 2.95 -32.98
CA MET A 137 1.33 3.36 -31.97
C MET A 137 1.01 4.85 -32.09
N LYS A 138 -0.30 5.16 -32.16
CA LYS A 138 -0.82 6.53 -32.17
C LYS A 138 -1.55 6.83 -30.87
N PRO A 139 -1.36 7.99 -30.24
CA PRO A 139 -2.16 8.36 -29.07
C PRO A 139 -3.65 8.31 -29.38
N TRP A 140 -4.46 8.11 -28.35
CA TRP A 140 -5.90 8.28 -28.50
C TRP A 140 -6.23 9.73 -28.85
N SER A 141 -7.18 9.86 -29.78
CA SER A 141 -7.62 11.16 -30.25
C SER A 141 -8.21 11.95 -29.08
N PRO A 142 -7.84 13.23 -28.89
CA PRO A 142 -8.43 14.10 -27.87
C PRO A 142 -9.96 14.18 -27.96
N TYR A 143 -10.54 13.98 -29.15
CA TYR A 143 -12.00 13.96 -29.34
C TYR A 143 -12.71 12.89 -28.51
N TRP A 144 -12.02 11.84 -28.06
CA TRP A 144 -12.61 10.85 -27.16
C TRP A 144 -12.95 11.41 -25.77
N PHE A 145 -12.39 12.57 -25.38
CA PHE A 145 -12.82 13.27 -24.16
C PHE A 145 -14.26 13.84 -24.27
N ALA A 146 -14.86 13.82 -25.45
CA ALA A 146 -16.30 14.04 -25.59
C ALA A 146 -17.11 13.00 -24.79
N LEU A 147 -16.61 11.78 -24.62
CA LEU A 147 -17.29 10.74 -23.84
C LEU A 147 -17.46 11.14 -22.36
N PRO A 148 -16.40 11.39 -21.56
CA PRO A 148 -16.57 11.85 -20.18
C PRO A 148 -17.30 13.21 -20.08
N ALA A 149 -17.15 14.10 -21.08
CA ALA A 149 -17.91 15.35 -21.11
C ALA A 149 -19.42 15.11 -21.24
N VAL A 150 -19.85 14.23 -22.15
CA VAL A 150 -21.26 13.82 -22.31
C VAL A 150 -21.75 13.08 -21.08
N LEU A 151 -20.95 12.19 -20.49
CA LEU A 151 -21.30 11.49 -19.25
C LEU A 151 -21.45 12.44 -18.05
N SER A 152 -20.87 13.64 -18.08
CA SER A 152 -21.07 14.67 -17.06
C SER A 152 -22.42 15.39 -17.19
N ILE A 153 -23.07 15.37 -18.36
CA ILE A 153 -24.32 16.12 -18.60
C ILE A 153 -25.46 15.70 -17.66
N PRO A 154 -25.76 14.41 -17.43
CA PRO A 154 -26.81 14.03 -16.49
C PRO A 154 -26.51 14.49 -15.07
N LEU A 155 -25.25 14.44 -14.63
CA LEU A 155 -24.85 14.94 -13.32
C LEU A 155 -25.05 16.45 -13.20
N ILE A 156 -24.70 17.20 -14.25
CA ILE A 156 -24.94 18.65 -14.32
C ILE A 156 -26.44 18.94 -14.21
N ALA A 157 -27.27 18.25 -15.00
CA ALA A 157 -28.72 18.42 -14.98
C ALA A 157 -29.33 18.13 -13.59
N LEU A 158 -28.89 17.05 -12.93
CA LEU A 158 -29.29 16.71 -11.57
C LEU A 158 -28.79 17.75 -10.54
N SER A 159 -27.57 18.26 -10.70
CA SER A 159 -26.96 19.19 -9.75
C SER A 159 -27.60 20.59 -9.79
N ILE A 160 -27.99 21.09 -10.96
CA ILE A 160 -28.50 22.45 -11.14
C ILE A 160 -29.89 22.61 -10.51
N SER A 161 -30.72 21.56 -10.54
CA SER A 161 -32.07 21.59 -9.97
C SER A 161 -32.07 21.57 -8.44
N HIS A 162 -30.92 21.36 -7.80
CA HIS A 162 -30.83 21.26 -6.36
C HIS A 162 -30.59 22.61 -5.70
N ASP A 163 -31.15 22.85 -4.52
CA ASP A 163 -31.05 24.16 -3.85
C ASP A 163 -29.70 24.42 -3.17
N ASN A 164 -28.96 23.35 -2.83
CA ASN A 164 -27.68 23.45 -2.15
C ASN A 164 -26.55 23.86 -3.12
N PRO A 165 -25.85 24.99 -2.89
CA PRO A 165 -24.74 25.42 -3.73
C PRO A 165 -23.62 24.38 -3.87
N LEU A 166 -23.32 23.61 -2.81
CA LEU A 166 -22.30 22.57 -2.85
C LEU A 166 -22.67 21.45 -3.83
N LEU A 167 -23.95 21.07 -3.87
CA LEU A 167 -24.46 20.05 -4.77
C LEU A 167 -24.51 20.55 -6.21
N ARG A 168 -24.84 21.82 -6.44
CA ARG A 168 -24.72 22.45 -7.77
C ARG A 168 -23.30 22.38 -8.31
N LEU A 169 -22.30 22.58 -7.45
CA LEU A 169 -20.89 22.60 -7.86
C LEU A 169 -20.37 21.23 -8.30
N THR A 170 -20.90 20.10 -7.83
CA THR A 170 -20.36 18.77 -8.17
C THR A 170 -20.48 18.46 -9.66
N GLY A 171 -21.60 18.83 -10.30
CA GLY A 171 -21.82 18.63 -11.72
C GLY A 171 -20.85 19.45 -12.57
N PHE A 172 -20.68 20.74 -12.26
CA PHE A 172 -19.71 21.60 -12.95
C PHE A 172 -18.27 21.15 -12.68
N ALA A 173 -17.95 20.73 -11.46
CA ALA A 173 -16.62 20.24 -11.10
C ALA A 173 -16.22 19.01 -11.93
N SER A 174 -17.14 18.07 -12.19
CA SER A 174 -16.89 16.91 -13.07
C SER A 174 -16.44 17.32 -14.48
N LEU A 175 -17.13 18.30 -15.07
CA LEU A 175 -16.79 18.80 -16.41
C LEU A 175 -15.47 19.57 -16.41
N VAL A 176 -15.22 20.40 -15.38
CA VAL A 176 -13.95 21.11 -15.21
C VAL A 176 -12.81 20.11 -15.07
N MET A 177 -12.96 19.07 -14.24
CA MET A 177 -11.94 18.02 -14.08
C MET A 177 -11.70 17.26 -15.37
N THR A 178 -12.75 16.96 -16.14
CA THR A 178 -12.60 16.40 -17.49
C THR A 178 -11.76 17.30 -18.40
N GLY A 179 -11.98 18.62 -18.35
CA GLY A 179 -11.17 19.62 -19.06
C GLY A 179 -9.71 19.66 -18.60
N VAL A 180 -9.45 19.61 -17.29
CA VAL A 180 -8.09 19.55 -16.74
C VAL A 180 -7.36 18.28 -17.21
N LEU A 181 -8.02 17.13 -17.15
CA LEU A 181 -7.44 15.85 -17.59
C LEU A 181 -7.21 15.80 -19.10
N LEU A 182 -8.04 16.48 -19.89
CA LEU A 182 -7.80 16.69 -21.32
C LEU A 182 -6.54 17.53 -21.54
N LEU A 183 -6.36 18.65 -20.82
CA LEU A 183 -5.15 19.48 -20.94
C LEU A 183 -3.89 18.72 -20.54
N LEU A 184 -3.97 17.88 -19.49
CA LEU A 184 -2.88 16.98 -19.11
C LEU A 184 -2.61 15.96 -20.22
N SER A 185 -3.64 15.33 -20.79
CA SER A 185 -3.49 14.42 -21.93
C SER A 185 -2.81 15.09 -23.13
N LEU A 186 -3.21 16.32 -23.47
CA LEU A 186 -2.59 17.10 -24.55
C LEU A 186 -1.12 17.40 -24.24
N SER A 187 -0.81 17.78 -23.01
CA SER A 187 0.57 18.05 -22.57
C SER A 187 1.48 16.83 -22.71
N PHE A 188 0.99 15.64 -22.35
CA PHE A 188 1.75 14.39 -22.48
C PHE A 188 1.80 13.84 -23.91
N THR A 189 0.90 14.25 -24.80
CA THR A 189 0.85 13.78 -26.21
C THR A 189 1.56 14.72 -27.19
N HIS A 190 1.60 16.02 -26.89
CA HIS A 190 2.24 17.05 -27.73
C HIS A 190 3.50 17.63 -27.09
N GLY A 191 3.86 17.20 -25.88
CA GLY A 191 5.10 17.58 -25.22
C GLY A 191 6.35 17.21 -26.04
N LYS A 192 7.46 17.90 -25.74
CA LYS A 192 8.73 17.68 -26.44
C LYS A 192 9.19 16.22 -26.29
N PRO A 193 9.68 15.57 -27.36
CA PRO A 193 10.20 14.23 -27.29
C PRO A 193 11.35 14.15 -26.27
N ARG A 194 11.26 13.19 -25.36
CA ARG A 194 12.35 12.87 -24.42
C ARG A 194 13.36 11.94 -25.09
N ALA A 195 14.64 12.15 -24.84
CA ALA A 195 15.69 11.23 -25.26
C ALA A 195 15.64 9.95 -24.41
N TYR A 196 15.20 8.83 -25.01
CA TYR A 196 15.12 7.52 -24.35
C TYR A 196 16.29 6.60 -24.73
N SER A 197 16.90 6.81 -25.89
CA SER A 197 17.97 6.01 -26.45
C SER A 197 19.06 6.89 -27.07
N ARG A 198 20.26 6.33 -27.25
CA ARG A 198 21.29 6.92 -28.13
C ARG A 198 20.89 6.87 -29.61
N ASN A 199 19.96 5.98 -29.98
CA ASN A 199 19.49 5.82 -31.35
C ASN A 199 18.15 6.56 -31.57
N PRO A 200 18.02 7.40 -32.62
CA PRO A 200 16.78 8.10 -32.93
C PRO A 200 15.58 7.18 -33.21
N VAL A 201 15.80 6.03 -33.88
CA VAL A 201 14.73 5.07 -34.23
C VAL A 201 14.11 4.49 -32.97
N ALA A 202 14.93 4.00 -32.04
CA ALA A 202 14.45 3.47 -30.76
C ALA A 202 13.80 4.56 -29.90
N THR A 203 14.39 5.75 -29.85
CA THR A 203 13.82 6.90 -29.13
C THR A 203 12.43 7.26 -29.64
N ASN A 204 12.26 7.37 -30.95
CA ASN A 204 10.96 7.70 -31.56
C ASN A 204 9.93 6.60 -31.27
N ALA A 205 10.30 5.33 -31.42
CA ALA A 205 9.40 4.21 -31.14
C ALA A 205 8.90 4.21 -29.68
N ILE A 206 9.80 4.40 -28.70
CA ILE A 206 9.44 4.50 -27.28
C ILE A 206 8.55 5.73 -27.04
N HIS A 207 8.87 6.86 -27.66
CA HIS A 207 8.08 8.09 -27.53
C HIS A 207 6.63 7.90 -28.04
N HIS A 208 6.44 7.26 -29.19
CA HIS A 208 5.11 6.92 -29.71
C HIS A 208 4.30 6.05 -28.75
N ALA A 209 4.92 5.00 -28.21
CA ALA A 209 4.29 4.13 -27.23
C ALA A 209 3.96 4.87 -25.91
N ALA A 210 4.86 5.73 -25.43
CA ALA A 210 4.64 6.53 -24.22
C ALA A 210 3.42 7.44 -24.38
N ARG A 211 3.33 8.16 -25.50
CA ARG A 211 2.16 9.00 -25.81
C ARG A 211 0.86 8.19 -25.84
N ARG A 212 0.89 6.99 -26.43
CA ARG A 212 -0.25 6.07 -26.41
C ARG A 212 -0.68 5.75 -24.98
N TYR A 213 0.24 5.27 -24.15
CA TYR A 213 -0.12 4.86 -22.79
C TYR A 213 -0.62 6.02 -21.93
N TRP A 214 0.02 7.19 -22.00
CA TRP A 214 -0.46 8.37 -21.29
C TRP A 214 -1.83 8.84 -21.78
N SER A 215 -2.06 8.88 -23.10
CA SER A 215 -3.37 9.29 -23.64
C SER A 215 -4.52 8.38 -23.21
N ILE A 216 -4.28 7.05 -23.15
CA ILE A 216 -5.27 6.09 -22.66
C ILE A 216 -5.52 6.33 -21.17
N PHE A 217 -4.46 6.45 -20.37
CA PHE A 217 -4.56 6.64 -18.94
C PHE A 217 -5.37 7.89 -18.58
N TRP A 218 -5.05 9.05 -19.17
CA TRP A 218 -5.77 10.28 -18.89
C TRP A 218 -7.25 10.22 -19.28
N LEU A 219 -7.59 9.55 -20.40
CA LEU A 219 -8.99 9.37 -20.78
C LEU A 219 -9.74 8.44 -19.81
N LEU A 220 -9.15 7.29 -19.48
CA LEU A 220 -9.76 6.35 -18.53
C LEU A 220 -9.92 7.00 -17.15
N LEU A 221 -8.93 7.80 -16.73
CA LEU A 221 -9.02 8.56 -15.50
C LEU A 221 -10.15 9.60 -15.56
N ALA A 222 -10.34 10.29 -16.68
CA ALA A 222 -11.45 11.23 -16.83
C ALA A 222 -12.81 10.54 -16.72
N VAL A 223 -12.99 9.38 -17.36
CA VAL A 223 -14.22 8.58 -17.22
C VAL A 223 -14.42 8.14 -15.76
N PHE A 224 -13.36 7.70 -15.10
CA PHE A 224 -13.39 7.32 -13.69
C PHE A 224 -13.78 8.49 -12.77
N GLU A 225 -13.24 9.69 -13.00
CA GLU A 225 -13.57 10.88 -12.21
C GLU A 225 -15.04 11.30 -12.36
N VAL A 226 -15.64 11.11 -13.55
CA VAL A 226 -17.09 11.34 -13.72
C VAL A 226 -17.90 10.40 -12.83
N PHE A 227 -17.56 9.10 -12.79
CA PHE A 227 -18.22 8.15 -11.89
C PHE A 227 -18.02 8.51 -10.41
N ASN A 228 -16.82 8.94 -10.03
CA ASN A 228 -16.59 9.42 -8.67
C ASN A 228 -17.43 10.65 -8.33
N ALA A 229 -17.60 11.58 -9.28
CA ALA A 229 -18.43 12.76 -9.08
C ALA A 229 -19.91 12.38 -8.89
N PHE A 230 -20.41 11.36 -9.60
CA PHE A 230 -21.74 10.80 -9.34
C PHE A 230 -21.85 10.20 -7.94
N ILE A 231 -20.87 9.41 -7.52
CA ILE A 231 -20.86 8.83 -6.16
C ILE A 231 -20.84 9.95 -5.13
N ALA A 232 -19.96 10.94 -5.29
CA ALA A 232 -19.85 12.08 -4.40
C ALA A 232 -21.15 12.89 -4.33
N TYR A 233 -21.83 13.10 -5.46
CA TYR A 233 -23.14 13.77 -5.50
C TYR A 233 -24.20 13.01 -4.72
N ASN A 234 -24.35 11.69 -4.97
CA ASN A 234 -25.31 10.86 -4.23
C ASN A 234 -25.00 10.90 -2.73
N VAL A 235 -23.71 10.84 -2.38
CA VAL A 235 -23.29 10.87 -0.99
C VAL A 235 -23.61 12.20 -0.31
N LEU A 236 -23.42 13.31 -1.01
CA LEU A 236 -23.72 14.63 -0.50
C LEU A 236 -25.24 14.93 -0.47
N SER A 237 -26.02 14.35 -1.40
CA SER A 237 -27.47 14.62 -1.51
C SER A 237 -28.30 13.91 -0.44
N GLU A 238 -27.87 12.74 0.02
CA GLU A 238 -28.52 12.01 1.13
C GLU A 238 -28.18 12.63 2.52
N GLY A 239 -27.35 13.67 2.56
CA GLY A 239 -26.85 14.28 3.80
C GLY A 239 -25.70 13.49 4.43
N THR A 240 -25.08 14.06 5.48
CA THR A 240 -23.91 13.48 6.17
C THR A 240 -24.19 12.19 6.95
N MET A 241 -25.38 11.59 6.79
CA MET A 241 -25.80 10.36 7.48
C MET A 241 -25.26 9.09 6.81
N ILE A 242 -24.61 9.20 5.65
CA ILE A 242 -23.84 8.10 5.08
C ILE A 242 -22.65 7.78 5.98
N HIS A 243 -22.55 6.50 6.36
CA HIS A 243 -21.49 5.97 7.19
C HIS A 243 -20.12 6.48 6.73
N ILE A 244 -19.35 7.07 7.65
CA ILE A 244 -17.96 7.55 7.47
C ILE A 244 -17.09 6.61 6.62
N ASN A 245 -17.37 5.31 6.66
CA ASN A 245 -16.75 4.26 5.86
C ASN A 245 -16.86 4.49 4.34
N LEU A 246 -18.00 4.97 3.82
CA LEU A 246 -18.18 5.21 2.38
C LEU A 246 -17.39 6.44 1.94
N TRP A 247 -17.34 7.48 2.77
CA TRP A 247 -16.49 8.66 2.56
C TRP A 247 -15.00 8.31 2.53
N MET A 248 -14.53 7.54 3.52
CA MET A 248 -13.15 7.07 3.57
C MET A 248 -12.81 6.18 2.37
N GLY A 249 -13.73 5.30 1.98
CA GLY A 249 -13.60 4.47 0.78
C GLY A 249 -13.48 5.29 -0.50
N GLY A 250 -14.31 6.32 -0.66
CA GLY A 250 -14.26 7.26 -1.79
C GLY A 250 -12.94 8.02 -1.86
N ILE A 251 -12.49 8.61 -0.75
CA ILE A 251 -11.21 9.33 -0.68
C ILE A 251 -10.03 8.40 -1.02
N ALA A 252 -10.03 7.18 -0.47
CA ALA A 252 -9.01 6.20 -0.77
C ALA A 252 -9.01 5.82 -2.26
N MET A 253 -10.18 5.63 -2.87
CA MET A 253 -10.31 5.29 -4.29
C MET A 253 -9.79 6.41 -5.20
N VAL A 254 -10.24 7.65 -4.97
CA VAL A 254 -9.84 8.86 -5.73
C VAL A 254 -8.33 9.13 -5.58
N SER A 255 -7.72 8.76 -4.46
CA SER A 255 -6.27 8.91 -4.27
C SER A 255 -5.47 7.77 -4.91
N LEU A 256 -5.89 6.52 -4.69
CA LEU A 256 -5.11 5.34 -5.09
C LEU A 256 -5.17 5.06 -6.59
N VAL A 257 -6.33 5.22 -7.23
CA VAL A 257 -6.49 4.87 -8.66
C VAL A 257 -5.60 5.72 -9.58
N PRO A 258 -5.57 7.08 -9.47
CA PRO A 258 -4.65 7.88 -10.27
C PRO A 258 -3.18 7.54 -9.97
N LEU A 259 -2.81 7.38 -8.70
CA LEU A 259 -1.44 7.06 -8.30
C LEU A 259 -0.98 5.73 -8.92
N LEU A 260 -1.79 4.67 -8.82
CA LEU A 260 -1.51 3.36 -9.40
C LEU A 260 -1.43 3.42 -10.93
N GLY A 261 -2.30 4.20 -11.57
CA GLY A 261 -2.29 4.38 -13.02
C GLY A 261 -1.08 5.14 -13.55
N ILE A 262 -0.73 6.28 -12.93
CA ILE A 262 0.51 7.03 -13.23
C ILE A 262 1.72 6.12 -13.09
N TYR A 263 1.78 5.40 -11.97
CA TYR A 263 2.86 4.47 -11.69
C TYR A 263 2.93 3.34 -12.72
N TYR A 264 1.79 2.75 -13.10
CA TYR A 264 1.73 1.68 -14.10
C TYR A 264 2.28 2.17 -15.45
N VAL A 265 1.78 3.31 -15.94
CA VAL A 265 2.21 3.88 -17.21
C VAL A 265 3.69 4.25 -17.16
N HIS A 266 4.13 4.89 -16.07
CA HIS A 266 5.53 5.25 -15.89
C HIS A 266 6.44 4.02 -15.96
N ASN A 267 6.14 2.98 -15.18
CA ASN A 267 6.92 1.74 -15.18
C ASN A 267 6.89 1.03 -16.52
N ARG A 268 5.76 1.09 -17.24
CA ARG A 268 5.64 0.51 -18.57
C ARG A 268 6.54 1.21 -19.58
N VAL A 269 6.59 2.55 -19.57
CA VAL A 269 7.51 3.33 -20.43
C VAL A 269 8.97 3.06 -20.03
N LYS A 270 9.25 3.00 -18.72
CA LYS A 270 10.56 2.65 -18.19
C LYS A 270 11.05 1.27 -18.63
N GLU A 271 10.14 0.29 -18.70
CA GLU A 271 10.44 -1.05 -19.21
C GLU A 271 10.82 -1.02 -20.70
N LEU A 272 10.17 -0.19 -21.52
CA LEU A 272 10.54 0.00 -22.92
C LEU A 272 11.93 0.64 -23.06
N GLU A 273 12.22 1.67 -22.26
CA GLU A 273 13.54 2.30 -22.18
C GLU A 273 14.62 1.28 -21.82
N TYR A 274 14.35 0.42 -20.84
CA TYR A 274 15.27 -0.65 -20.43
C TYR A 274 15.52 -1.69 -21.52
N ARG A 275 14.50 -2.02 -22.32
CA ARG A 275 14.61 -3.07 -23.34
C ARG A 275 15.22 -2.57 -24.65
N PHE A 276 14.93 -1.33 -25.02
CA PHE A 276 15.25 -0.77 -26.34
C PHE A 276 16.17 0.46 -26.30
N GLY A 277 16.39 1.06 -25.13
CA GLY A 277 17.18 2.29 -24.97
C GLY A 277 18.65 2.16 -25.40
N SER A 278 19.21 0.96 -25.33
CA SER A 278 20.60 0.67 -25.75
C SER A 278 20.70 -0.18 -27.01
N THR A 279 19.69 -0.15 -27.89
CA THR A 279 19.72 -0.88 -29.17
C THR A 279 19.87 0.07 -30.34
N ASP A 280 20.28 -0.48 -31.49
CA ASP A 280 20.33 0.23 -32.77
C ASP A 280 18.98 0.24 -33.52
N GLY A 281 17.92 -0.26 -32.88
CA GLY A 281 16.61 -0.45 -33.48
C GLY A 281 16.43 -1.77 -34.27
N LYS A 282 17.51 -2.51 -34.56
CA LYS A 282 17.46 -3.78 -35.29
C LYS A 282 17.58 -4.97 -34.35
N GLY A 283 18.60 -4.96 -33.49
CA GLY A 283 18.86 -6.07 -32.59
C GLY A 283 20.03 -5.83 -31.65
N TYR A 284 20.38 -6.86 -30.88
CA TYR A 284 21.54 -6.82 -30.00
C TYR A 284 22.04 -8.22 -29.64
N TYR A 285 23.31 -8.29 -29.24
CA TYR A 285 23.87 -9.47 -28.59
C TYR A 285 23.60 -9.45 -27.08
N ALA A 286 23.23 -10.61 -26.55
CA ALA A 286 23.11 -10.86 -25.13
C ALA A 286 23.67 -12.25 -24.79
N GLU A 287 24.11 -12.41 -23.54
CA GLU A 287 24.48 -13.72 -23.02
C GLU A 287 23.22 -14.53 -22.74
N ASP A 288 23.18 -15.77 -23.21
CA ASP A 288 21.97 -16.61 -23.18
C ASP A 288 21.44 -16.80 -21.75
N ASP A 289 22.33 -16.96 -20.78
CA ASP A 289 21.96 -17.08 -19.36
C ASP A 289 21.35 -15.78 -18.78
N ASP A 290 21.87 -14.61 -19.18
CA ASP A 290 21.37 -13.32 -18.69
C ASP A 290 19.93 -13.04 -19.18
N LEU A 291 19.55 -13.56 -20.35
CA LEU A 291 18.21 -13.40 -20.93
C LEU A 291 17.09 -13.96 -20.03
N HIS A 292 17.43 -14.91 -19.16
CA HIS A 292 16.49 -15.53 -18.24
C HIS A 292 16.30 -14.75 -16.93
N TRP A 293 17.11 -13.72 -16.66
CA TRP A 293 17.07 -12.94 -15.43
C TRP A 293 16.53 -11.53 -15.68
N ARG A 294 15.21 -11.38 -15.56
CA ARG A 294 14.53 -10.09 -15.73
C ARG A 294 14.98 -9.10 -14.68
N HIS A 295 15.54 -7.98 -15.15
CA HIS A 295 16.16 -6.95 -14.34
C HIS A 295 17.23 -7.46 -13.36
N GLY A 296 17.86 -8.61 -13.67
CA GLY A 296 18.86 -9.26 -12.81
C GLY A 296 18.32 -9.90 -11.53
N LEU A 297 17.00 -9.90 -11.30
CA LEU A 297 16.38 -10.37 -10.06
C LEU A 297 15.42 -11.54 -10.27
N SER A 298 14.50 -11.43 -11.23
CA SER A 298 13.42 -12.39 -11.39
C SER A 298 13.72 -13.39 -12.50
N TYR A 299 13.68 -14.68 -12.18
CA TYR A 299 13.97 -15.73 -13.14
C TYR A 299 12.75 -16.08 -14.01
N TYR A 300 12.97 -16.16 -15.32
CA TYR A 300 11.96 -16.52 -16.30
C TYR A 300 12.60 -17.36 -17.41
N ASN A 301 12.40 -18.68 -17.34
CA ASN A 301 12.87 -19.60 -18.36
C ASN A 301 11.78 -20.66 -18.66
N PRO A 302 11.06 -20.57 -19.79
CA PRO A 302 10.04 -21.55 -20.19
C PRO A 302 10.58 -22.97 -20.48
N GLN A 303 11.84 -23.07 -20.86
CA GLN A 303 12.51 -24.33 -21.14
C GLN A 303 12.87 -25.06 -19.84
N ASN A 304 13.22 -24.32 -18.78
CA ASN A 304 13.46 -24.87 -17.45
C ASN A 304 12.13 -25.19 -16.73
N LYS A 305 11.89 -26.46 -16.38
CA LYS A 305 10.65 -26.91 -15.71
C LYS A 305 10.67 -26.79 -14.19
N SER A 306 11.83 -26.52 -13.59
CA SER A 306 11.95 -26.35 -12.13
C SER A 306 11.15 -25.14 -11.65
N VAL A 307 10.39 -25.34 -10.58
CA VAL A 307 9.59 -24.27 -9.95
C VAL A 307 10.47 -23.35 -9.11
N MET A 308 11.40 -23.91 -8.34
CA MET A 308 12.38 -23.17 -7.54
C MET A 308 13.76 -23.30 -8.15
N VAL A 309 14.51 -22.19 -8.19
CA VAL A 309 15.89 -22.12 -8.66
C VAL A 309 16.73 -21.29 -7.68
N PRO A 310 18.05 -21.50 -7.57
CA PRO A 310 18.91 -20.64 -6.77
C PRO A 310 18.80 -19.18 -7.21
N LYS A 311 18.82 -18.24 -6.26
CA LYS A 311 18.85 -16.80 -6.59
C LYS A 311 20.16 -16.45 -7.29
N ARG A 312 20.08 -15.58 -8.29
CA ARG A 312 21.26 -14.99 -8.93
C ARG A 312 21.94 -13.92 -8.09
N VAL A 313 21.15 -13.21 -7.30
CA VAL A 313 21.56 -12.07 -6.48
C VAL A 313 21.03 -12.30 -5.07
N GLY A 314 21.91 -12.20 -4.07
CA GLY A 314 21.61 -12.54 -2.68
C GLY A 314 21.72 -14.04 -2.38
N THR A 315 20.97 -14.50 -1.37
CA THR A 315 20.99 -15.88 -0.86
C THR A 315 19.60 -16.52 -0.90
N GLY A 316 19.57 -17.85 -1.03
CA GLY A 316 18.35 -18.66 -1.08
C GLY A 316 17.85 -18.96 -2.49
N SER A 317 16.56 -19.27 -2.61
CA SER A 317 15.89 -19.64 -3.86
C SER A 317 14.91 -18.57 -4.34
N THR A 318 14.59 -18.60 -5.63
CA THR A 318 13.53 -17.81 -6.27
C THR A 318 12.68 -18.73 -7.15
N VAL A 319 11.50 -18.25 -7.51
CA VAL A 319 10.57 -18.98 -8.36
C VAL A 319 10.83 -18.73 -9.84
N ASN A 320 10.69 -19.76 -10.66
CA ASN A 320 10.65 -19.62 -12.10
C ASN A 320 9.25 -19.15 -12.54
N LEU A 321 9.14 -17.86 -12.87
CA LEU A 321 7.89 -17.21 -13.28
C LEU A 321 7.37 -17.68 -14.65
N ALA A 322 8.11 -18.53 -15.37
CA ALA A 322 7.61 -19.16 -16.59
C ALA A 322 6.74 -20.39 -16.30
N THR A 323 6.88 -21.02 -15.12
CA THR A 323 6.11 -22.21 -14.75
C THR A 323 4.76 -21.84 -14.14
N LYS A 324 3.75 -22.71 -14.29
CA LYS A 324 2.45 -22.53 -13.63
C LYS A 324 2.60 -22.52 -12.10
N GLY A 325 3.42 -23.43 -11.55
CA GLY A 325 3.71 -23.51 -10.12
C GLY A 325 4.38 -22.25 -9.58
N GLY A 326 5.42 -21.75 -10.25
CA GLY A 326 6.12 -20.53 -9.82
C GLY A 326 5.22 -19.30 -9.84
N LYS A 327 4.33 -19.16 -10.84
CA LYS A 327 3.32 -18.09 -10.87
C LYS A 327 2.33 -18.21 -9.70
N ARG A 328 1.85 -19.43 -9.39
CA ARG A 328 0.94 -19.66 -8.25
C ARG A 328 1.60 -19.28 -6.93
N ILE A 329 2.85 -19.66 -6.70
CA ILE A 329 3.58 -19.28 -5.47
C ILE A 329 3.77 -17.76 -5.41
N TYR A 330 4.24 -17.14 -6.51
CA TYR A 330 4.49 -15.70 -6.54
C TYR A 330 3.22 -14.89 -6.30
N TYR A 331 2.21 -15.02 -7.16
CA TYR A 331 0.98 -14.25 -7.06
C TYR A 331 0.11 -14.69 -5.89
N GLY A 332 0.10 -15.99 -5.57
CA GLY A 332 -0.62 -16.54 -4.43
C GLY A 332 -0.10 -16.01 -3.10
N SER A 333 1.20 -15.73 -2.97
CA SER A 333 1.75 -15.11 -1.75
C SER A 333 1.19 -13.70 -1.50
N PHE A 334 1.03 -12.89 -2.55
CA PHE A 334 0.40 -11.56 -2.43
C PHE A 334 -1.09 -11.67 -2.10
N ILE A 335 -1.80 -12.59 -2.75
CA ILE A 335 -3.22 -12.85 -2.47
C ILE A 335 -3.39 -13.31 -1.02
N PHE A 336 -2.58 -14.26 -0.58
CA PHE A 336 -2.62 -14.78 0.79
C PHE A 336 -2.32 -13.69 1.82
N ALA A 337 -1.30 -12.85 1.58
CA ALA A 337 -1.01 -11.72 2.44
C ALA A 337 -2.21 -10.76 2.53
N ALA A 338 -2.85 -10.43 1.41
CA ALA A 338 -4.05 -9.60 1.40
C ALA A 338 -5.23 -10.26 2.14
N LEU A 339 -5.45 -11.56 1.97
CA LEU A 339 -6.49 -12.33 2.66
C LEU A 339 -6.31 -12.35 4.18
N VAL A 340 -5.09 -12.23 4.68
CA VAL A 340 -4.82 -12.15 6.13
C VAL A 340 -4.91 -10.71 6.62
N ILE A 341 -4.30 -9.77 5.90
CA ILE A 341 -4.18 -8.36 6.35
C ILE A 341 -5.53 -7.64 6.28
N LEU A 342 -6.33 -7.84 5.22
CA LEU A 342 -7.58 -7.09 5.03
C LEU A 342 -8.63 -7.39 6.11
N PRO A 343 -8.94 -8.65 6.48
CA PRO A 343 -9.89 -8.92 7.55
C PRO A 343 -9.43 -8.41 8.91
N VAL A 344 -8.14 -8.56 9.24
CA VAL A 344 -7.57 -8.03 10.50
C VAL A 344 -7.67 -6.50 10.53
N THR A 345 -7.35 -5.85 9.41
CA THR A 345 -7.50 -4.40 9.27
C THR A 345 -8.94 -3.95 9.45
N PHE A 346 -9.89 -4.64 8.80
CA PHE A 346 -11.32 -4.37 8.93
C PHE A 346 -11.80 -4.53 10.38
N MET A 347 -11.37 -5.60 11.06
CA MET A 347 -11.66 -5.82 12.48
C MET A 347 -11.11 -4.69 13.35
N MET A 348 -9.90 -4.20 13.09
CA MET A 348 -9.31 -3.08 13.85
C MET A 348 -10.07 -1.77 13.62
N ILE A 349 -10.46 -1.45 12.38
CA ILE A 349 -11.29 -0.28 12.07
C ILE A 349 -12.63 -0.38 12.80
N ARG A 350 -13.26 -1.56 12.77
CA ARG A 350 -14.55 -1.78 13.43
C ARG A 350 -14.43 -1.61 14.94
N ALA A 351 -13.38 -2.14 15.54
CA ALA A 351 -13.10 -1.96 16.97
C ALA A 351 -12.91 -0.47 17.32
N ASP A 352 -12.13 0.29 16.57
CA ASP A 352 -11.92 1.72 16.85
C ASP A 352 -13.23 2.53 16.68
N SER A 353 -14.04 2.22 15.66
CA SER A 353 -15.28 2.95 15.33
C SER A 353 -16.51 2.61 16.19
N SER A 354 -16.46 1.55 17.00
CA SER A 354 -17.60 1.04 17.77
C SER A 354 -17.24 0.96 19.27
N PRO A 355 -17.27 2.10 20.00
CA PRO A 355 -16.99 2.11 21.44
C PRO A 355 -18.02 1.29 22.23
N PRO A 356 -17.64 0.70 23.38
CA PRO A 356 -18.55 -0.09 24.19
C PRO A 356 -19.58 0.79 24.89
N GLU A 357 -20.83 0.38 24.88
CA GLU A 357 -21.94 1.11 25.51
C GLU A 357 -22.59 0.20 26.55
N LEU A 358 -22.61 0.64 27.80
CA LEU A 358 -23.33 -0.05 28.88
C LEU A 358 -24.74 0.51 28.98
N ARG A 359 -25.74 -0.37 28.95
CA ARG A 359 -27.16 -0.06 29.12
C ARG A 359 -27.74 -0.91 30.22
N ILE A 360 -28.66 -0.33 30.98
CA ILE A 360 -29.43 -1.04 32.00
C ILE A 360 -30.85 -1.18 31.46
N SER A 361 -31.39 -2.39 31.44
CA SER A 361 -32.77 -2.64 31.00
C SER A 361 -33.75 -2.35 32.14
N ASP A 362 -35.00 -2.04 31.79
CA ASP A 362 -36.09 -1.88 32.77
C ASP A 362 -36.35 -3.18 33.57
N GLN A 363 -35.85 -4.32 33.09
CA GLN A 363 -35.98 -5.64 33.72
C GLN A 363 -34.84 -5.97 34.69
N GLY A 364 -33.89 -5.05 34.90
CA GLY A 364 -32.80 -5.22 35.86
C GLY A 364 -31.50 -5.80 35.29
N THR A 365 -31.39 -5.94 33.96
CA THR A 365 -30.24 -6.55 33.31
C THR A 365 -29.23 -5.49 32.85
N VAL A 366 -27.96 -5.65 33.20
CA VAL A 366 -26.86 -4.84 32.66
C VAL A 366 -26.38 -5.46 31.36
N SER A 367 -26.36 -4.68 30.27
CA SER A 367 -25.88 -5.10 28.96
C SER A 367 -24.77 -4.19 28.48
N ILE A 368 -23.59 -4.76 28.23
CA ILE A 368 -22.47 -4.06 27.60
C ILE A 368 -22.43 -4.46 26.13
N LYS A 369 -22.89 -3.54 25.28
CA LYS A 369 -22.78 -3.67 23.84
C LYS A 369 -21.34 -3.48 23.42
N ASN A 370 -20.77 -4.46 22.74
CA ASN A 370 -19.45 -4.40 22.14
C ASN A 370 -19.46 -5.22 20.85
N THR A 371 -18.60 -4.86 19.89
CA THR A 371 -18.51 -5.55 18.60
C THR A 371 -18.30 -7.05 18.72
N GLU A 372 -17.36 -7.49 19.57
CA GLU A 372 -16.92 -8.88 19.63
C GLU A 372 -17.04 -9.48 21.04
N TYR A 373 -17.07 -8.63 22.06
CA TYR A 373 -17.08 -9.06 23.45
C TYR A 373 -18.32 -8.55 24.17
N ALA A 374 -19.50 -8.59 23.53
CA ALA A 374 -20.75 -8.25 24.21
C ALA A 374 -20.92 -9.13 25.47
N TYR A 375 -21.44 -8.55 26.54
CA TYR A 375 -21.63 -9.26 27.79
C TYR A 375 -22.83 -8.69 28.56
N SER A 376 -23.57 -9.56 29.22
CA SER A 376 -24.72 -9.18 30.05
C SER A 376 -24.76 -10.01 31.32
N PHE A 377 -25.28 -9.41 32.38
CA PHE A 377 -25.46 -10.00 33.71
C PHE A 377 -26.59 -9.27 34.44
N GLU A 378 -27.16 -9.87 35.48
CA GLU A 378 -28.23 -9.23 36.24
C GLU A 378 -27.66 -8.25 37.27
N LEU A 379 -28.40 -7.17 37.57
CA LEU A 379 -27.99 -6.19 38.59
C LEU A 379 -27.78 -6.85 39.97
N ASP A 380 -28.59 -7.84 40.29
CA ASP A 380 -28.54 -8.58 41.57
C ASP A 380 -27.27 -9.46 41.70
N ASP A 381 -26.59 -9.73 40.58
CA ASP A 381 -25.32 -10.49 40.58
C ASP A 381 -24.14 -9.63 41.07
N ILE A 382 -24.30 -8.31 41.15
CA ILE A 382 -23.25 -7.40 41.61
C ILE A 382 -23.10 -7.53 43.13
N LYS A 383 -21.94 -8.03 43.58
CA LYS A 383 -21.59 -8.18 45.01
C LYS A 383 -20.89 -6.95 45.58
N GLU A 384 -20.15 -6.24 44.74
CA GLU A 384 -19.37 -5.07 45.14
C GLU A 384 -19.31 -4.09 43.96
N LEU A 385 -19.54 -2.81 44.24
CA LEU A 385 -19.60 -1.73 43.24
C LEU A 385 -18.71 -0.56 43.69
N THR A 386 -17.54 -0.40 43.07
CA THR A 386 -16.60 0.69 43.39
C THR A 386 -16.30 1.57 42.19
N LEU A 387 -15.82 2.79 42.47
CA LEU A 387 -15.39 3.77 41.49
C LEU A 387 -13.93 4.10 41.77
N GLU A 388 -13.04 3.60 40.92
CA GLU A 388 -11.59 3.66 41.12
C GLU A 388 -10.91 4.57 40.10
N ASP A 389 -9.81 5.22 40.48
CA ASP A 389 -9.02 6.05 39.54
C ASP A 389 -7.94 5.25 38.78
N ALA A 390 -7.73 3.97 39.14
CA ALA A 390 -6.75 3.09 38.50
C ALA A 390 -7.30 1.69 38.28
N VAL A 391 -6.80 1.02 37.24
CA VAL A 391 -7.12 -0.37 36.93
C VAL A 391 -5.91 -1.25 37.30
N PRO A 392 -6.09 -2.32 38.11
CA PRO A 392 -4.99 -3.21 38.48
C PRO A 392 -4.26 -3.79 37.28
N THR A 393 -2.98 -4.09 37.45
CA THR A 393 -2.18 -4.71 36.39
C THR A 393 -2.62 -6.14 36.13
N GLY A 394 -2.44 -6.61 34.88
CA GLY A 394 -2.83 -7.95 34.48
C GLY A 394 -2.43 -8.25 33.04
N PHE A 395 -2.85 -9.42 32.55
CA PHE A 395 -2.62 -9.84 31.18
C PHE A 395 -3.92 -10.14 30.45
N ARG A 396 -3.92 -9.86 29.15
CA ARG A 396 -5.04 -10.17 28.26
C ARG A 396 -5.08 -11.67 27.96
N THR A 397 -6.21 -12.32 28.20
CA THR A 397 -6.43 -13.73 27.84
C THR A 397 -7.06 -13.85 26.46
N ASN A 398 -8.06 -13.02 26.15
CA ASN A 398 -8.67 -12.92 24.82
C ASN A 398 -9.35 -11.56 24.68
N GLY A 399 -8.95 -10.73 23.73
CA GLY A 399 -9.43 -9.35 23.66
C GLY A 399 -8.69 -8.48 22.66
N ILE A 400 -9.02 -7.20 22.67
CA ILE A 400 -8.24 -6.13 22.04
C ILE A 400 -7.68 -5.26 23.16
N ALA A 401 -6.37 -5.02 23.13
CA ALA A 401 -5.71 -4.11 24.06
C ALA A 401 -4.74 -3.23 23.29
N THR A 402 -5.10 -1.95 23.17
CA THR A 402 -4.26 -0.89 22.59
C THR A 402 -3.78 0.02 23.71
N SER A 403 -3.08 1.10 23.37
CA SER A 403 -2.68 2.16 24.29
C SER A 403 -3.85 3.08 24.64
N ALA A 404 -4.89 3.12 23.80
CA ALA A 404 -6.08 3.93 24.00
C ALA A 404 -7.19 3.18 24.76
N PHE A 405 -7.36 1.87 24.54
CA PHE A 405 -8.45 1.12 25.18
C PHE A 405 -8.10 -0.36 25.43
N ALA A 406 -8.89 -1.02 26.29
CA ALA A 406 -8.85 -2.46 26.49
C ALA A 406 -10.27 -3.04 26.54
N ARG A 407 -10.52 -4.07 25.72
CA ARG A 407 -11.84 -4.67 25.50
C ARG A 407 -11.71 -6.20 25.45
N GLY A 408 -12.48 -6.91 26.27
CA GLY A 408 -12.52 -8.38 26.28
C GLY A 408 -12.13 -8.99 27.63
N ASN A 409 -11.57 -10.19 27.58
CA ASN A 409 -11.23 -11.02 28.75
C ASN A 409 -9.76 -10.89 29.15
N PHE A 410 -9.54 -10.75 30.45
CA PHE A 410 -8.24 -10.52 31.08
C PHE A 410 -8.15 -11.31 32.38
N LYS A 411 -6.93 -11.41 32.91
CA LYS A 411 -6.66 -11.86 34.26
C LYS A 411 -5.83 -10.79 34.96
N LEU A 412 -6.42 -10.15 35.97
CA LEU A 412 -5.81 -9.11 36.78
C LEU A 412 -5.14 -9.74 38.00
N ALA A 413 -3.99 -9.21 38.41
CA ALA A 413 -3.15 -9.82 39.44
C ALA A 413 -3.86 -9.95 40.78
N GLU A 414 -4.66 -8.95 41.16
CA GLU A 414 -5.34 -8.88 42.46
C GLU A 414 -6.82 -9.26 42.39
N LEU A 415 -7.45 -9.10 41.22
CA LEU A 415 -8.89 -9.31 41.03
C LEU A 415 -9.24 -10.62 40.31
N GLY A 416 -8.24 -11.37 39.83
CA GLY A 416 -8.47 -12.63 39.12
C GLY A 416 -9.07 -12.43 37.72
N PRO A 417 -9.98 -13.32 37.25
CA PRO A 417 -10.64 -13.18 35.97
C PRO A 417 -11.40 -11.86 35.86
N ALA A 418 -11.21 -11.14 34.76
CA ALA A 418 -11.87 -9.86 34.54
C ALA A 418 -12.32 -9.66 33.09
N LYS A 419 -13.41 -8.93 32.91
CA LYS A 419 -13.82 -8.37 31.63
C LYS A 419 -13.59 -6.86 31.66
N LEU A 420 -12.80 -6.36 30.72
CA LEU A 420 -12.54 -4.94 30.58
C LEU A 420 -13.26 -4.36 29.37
N TYR A 421 -13.80 -3.16 29.55
CA TYR A 421 -14.41 -2.31 28.54
C TYR A 421 -14.01 -0.87 28.81
N ILE A 422 -12.71 -0.60 28.75
CA ILE A 422 -12.14 0.64 29.28
C ILE A 422 -11.46 1.49 28.21
N PHE A 423 -11.52 2.81 28.41
CA PHE A 423 -10.61 3.79 27.82
C PHE A 423 -9.46 4.04 28.82
N LYS A 424 -8.23 3.77 28.36
CA LYS A 424 -7.04 3.90 29.19
C LYS A 424 -6.73 5.38 29.40
N LYS A 425 -6.22 5.71 30.59
CA LYS A 425 -5.85 7.09 30.99
C LYS A 425 -7.04 8.05 31.07
N THR A 426 -8.24 7.51 31.24
CA THR A 426 -9.49 8.25 31.37
C THR A 426 -10.23 7.80 32.64
N PRO A 427 -9.71 8.10 33.84
CA PRO A 427 -10.41 7.82 35.08
C PRO A 427 -11.68 8.68 35.21
N PRO A 428 -12.68 8.25 36.00
CA PRO A 428 -12.67 7.05 36.84
C PRO A 428 -13.10 5.77 36.11
N TYR A 429 -13.01 4.63 36.79
CA TYR A 429 -13.36 3.29 36.33
C TYR A 429 -14.38 2.65 37.27
N ILE A 430 -15.50 2.18 36.72
CA ILE A 430 -16.51 1.42 37.46
C ILE A 430 -16.04 -0.03 37.57
N MET A 431 -15.89 -0.54 38.80
CA MET A 431 -15.60 -1.95 39.06
C MET A 431 -16.83 -2.63 39.63
N MET A 432 -17.31 -3.66 38.93
CA MET A 432 -18.45 -4.49 39.33
C MET A 432 -17.95 -5.91 39.58
N LYS A 433 -17.94 -6.31 40.84
CA LYS A 433 -17.52 -7.67 41.23
C LYS A 433 -18.72 -8.60 41.19
N LEU A 434 -18.64 -9.62 40.33
CA LEU A 434 -19.58 -10.72 40.26
C LEU A 434 -18.97 -11.94 40.99
N ASP A 435 -19.69 -13.06 41.04
CA ASP A 435 -19.22 -14.27 41.72
C ASP A 435 -17.93 -14.84 41.10
N ASP A 436 -17.84 -14.89 39.76
CA ASP A 436 -16.73 -15.55 39.05
C ASP A 436 -15.70 -14.60 38.42
N LEU A 437 -16.05 -13.31 38.26
CA LEU A 437 -15.20 -12.34 37.57
C LEU A 437 -15.51 -10.90 37.97
N VAL A 438 -14.59 -9.99 37.65
CA VAL A 438 -14.81 -8.54 37.77
C VAL A 438 -15.06 -7.92 36.40
N VAL A 439 -16.11 -7.12 36.27
CA VAL A 439 -16.37 -6.30 35.09
C VAL A 439 -15.90 -4.88 35.35
N ILE A 440 -15.02 -4.35 34.51
CA ILE A 440 -14.49 -2.99 34.60
C ILE A 440 -14.92 -2.18 33.37
N TYR A 441 -15.57 -1.05 33.60
CA TYR A 441 -16.12 -0.19 32.55
C TYR A 441 -15.82 1.29 32.82
N ASN A 442 -15.53 2.05 31.75
CA ASN A 442 -15.68 3.50 31.76
C ASN A 442 -16.06 4.01 30.37
N ASP A 443 -16.64 5.21 30.33
CA ASP A 443 -16.87 5.96 29.12
C ASP A 443 -15.62 6.80 28.78
N GLU A 444 -15.54 7.27 27.53
CA GLU A 444 -14.50 8.20 27.08
C GLU A 444 -14.64 9.57 27.76
N GLU A 445 -15.86 9.93 28.17
CA GLU A 445 -16.14 11.12 28.98
C GLU A 445 -16.26 10.75 30.47
N PRO A 446 -15.36 11.22 31.35
CA PRO A 446 -15.42 10.93 32.79
C PRO A 446 -16.75 11.28 33.45
N VAL A 447 -17.45 12.29 32.94
CA VAL A 447 -18.77 12.72 33.44
C VAL A 447 -19.83 11.64 33.20
N LYS A 448 -19.82 11.01 32.02
CA LYS A 448 -20.73 9.89 31.70
C LYS A 448 -20.45 8.68 32.58
N THR A 449 -19.18 8.38 32.83
CA THR A 449 -18.80 7.30 33.77
C THR A 449 -19.36 7.56 35.18
N ARG A 450 -19.23 8.78 35.70
CA ARG A 450 -19.74 9.14 37.03
C ARG A 450 -21.28 9.08 37.08
N ALA A 451 -21.95 9.54 36.03
CA ALA A 451 -23.41 9.47 35.94
C ALA A 451 -23.90 8.02 35.94
N LEU A 452 -23.25 7.16 35.14
CA LEU A 452 -23.59 5.74 35.08
C LEU A 452 -23.33 5.01 36.40
N TYR A 453 -22.23 5.34 37.09
CA TYR A 453 -21.95 4.80 38.43
C TYR A 453 -23.07 5.17 39.42
N ALA A 454 -23.52 6.43 39.44
CA ALA A 454 -24.59 6.88 40.31
C ALA A 454 -25.92 6.15 40.01
N GLU A 455 -26.20 5.86 38.74
CA GLU A 455 -27.36 5.09 38.31
C GLU A 455 -27.29 3.63 38.79
N LEU A 456 -26.17 2.94 38.54
CA LEU A 456 -25.93 1.58 39.03
C LEU A 456 -26.05 1.50 40.55
N LYS A 457 -25.49 2.47 41.27
CA LYS A 457 -25.55 2.55 42.73
C LYS A 457 -26.99 2.68 43.24
N LYS A 458 -27.78 3.54 42.58
CA LYS A 458 -29.20 3.73 42.94
C LYS A 458 -30.03 2.46 42.73
N GLN A 459 -29.76 1.70 41.67
CA GLN A 459 -30.54 0.50 41.35
C GLN A 459 -30.14 -0.74 42.15
N THR A 460 -28.84 -0.88 42.48
CA THR A 460 -28.33 -2.00 43.28
C THR A 460 -28.50 -1.80 44.79
N GLY A 461 -28.58 -0.55 45.26
CA GLY A 461 -28.61 -0.23 46.69
C GLY A 461 -27.27 -0.41 47.42
N LEU A 462 -26.18 -0.60 46.68
CA LEU A 462 -24.81 -0.75 47.18
C LEU A 462 -24.12 0.60 47.46
#